data_AF-A0A445JLK0-F1
#
_entry.id   AF-A0A445JLK0-F1
#
_cell.length_a   1.000
_cell.length_b   1.000
_cell.length_c   1.000
_cell.angle_alpha   90.00
_cell.angle_beta   90.00
_cell.angle_gamma   90.00
#
_symmetry.space_group_name_H-M   'P 1'
#
loop_
_entity.id
_entity.type
_entity.pdbx_description
1 polymer ?
#
loop_
_entity_poly.entity_id
_entity_poly.type
_entity_poly.pdbx_seq_one_letter_code
_entity_poly.pdbx_strand_id
1 'polypeptide(L)'
;MDCLVAGANFLLEVVHQEAFTYMGDQKQFVQIDPNDLYPYLLVNIGSGVGMIKVEGEGKFERVSGTSIGGGTFWGLGKLLTKCKSFDELLELSYRGNNRAVDMLVGDIYGGMDYSKIGLSSTAIASSFGKAISDNKERGDYKPEDIARSLLRMISNNIGQISYLNALRFGLKRIFFGGFFIRRHPFTMDTLSVAVNFWSKGEAKAMFLRHEGFLGGVGAFMSSDKHGLKELLANQVVQRSPSKLSFAVDKTLHGSPDGEFNGDESIECSVYAA
;
A
#
# COMPACT_ATOMS: atom_id res chain seq x y z
N MET A 1 -7.56 -17.68 2.47
CA MET A 1 -7.38 -16.99 1.17
C MET A 1 -8.72 -16.41 0.73
N ASP A 2 -9.77 -17.22 0.81
CA ASP A 2 -11.14 -16.87 0.45
C ASP A 2 -11.62 -15.58 1.11
N CYS A 3 -11.46 -15.43 2.44
CA CYS A 3 -11.85 -14.20 3.14
C CYS A 3 -11.09 -12.96 2.64
N LEU A 4 -9.83 -13.11 2.25
CA LEU A 4 -9.04 -12.00 1.74
C LEU A 4 -9.57 -11.51 0.39
N VAL A 5 -9.87 -12.45 -0.52
CA VAL A 5 -10.43 -12.13 -1.84
C VAL A 5 -11.86 -11.62 -1.71
N ALA A 6 -12.69 -12.25 -0.89
CA ALA A 6 -14.06 -11.82 -0.64
C ALA A 6 -14.13 -10.38 -0.09
N GLY A 7 -13.26 -10.04 0.87
CA GLY A 7 -13.19 -8.68 1.40
C GLY A 7 -12.68 -7.68 0.36
N ALA A 8 -11.68 -8.04 -0.45
CA ALA A 8 -11.21 -7.18 -1.53
C ALA A 8 -12.30 -6.91 -2.57
N ASN A 9 -12.98 -7.94 -3.06
CA ASN A 9 -14.09 -7.81 -4.01
C ASN A 9 -15.20 -6.93 -3.44
N PHE A 10 -15.65 -7.22 -2.20
CA PHE A 10 -16.69 -6.44 -1.55
C PHE A 10 -16.34 -4.95 -1.47
N LEU A 11 -15.13 -4.62 -1.02
CA LEU A 11 -14.71 -3.23 -0.89
C LEU A 11 -14.61 -2.54 -2.27
N LEU A 12 -14.07 -3.23 -3.28
CA LEU A 12 -13.94 -2.71 -4.64
C LEU A 12 -15.29 -2.51 -5.34
N GLU A 13 -16.27 -3.36 -5.06
CA GLU A 13 -17.61 -3.32 -5.69
C GLU A 13 -18.56 -2.34 -4.99
N VAL A 14 -18.50 -2.25 -3.66
CA VAL A 14 -19.53 -1.57 -2.85
C VAL A 14 -19.06 -0.22 -2.32
N VAL A 15 -17.77 -0.07 -1.99
CA VAL A 15 -17.28 1.13 -1.32
C VAL A 15 -16.83 2.17 -2.35
N HIS A 16 -17.53 3.30 -2.39
CA HIS A 16 -17.17 4.42 -3.25
C HIS A 16 -15.75 4.93 -2.92
N GLN A 17 -14.95 5.18 -3.97
CA GLN A 17 -13.56 5.63 -3.85
C GLN A 17 -12.69 4.71 -2.97
N GLU A 18 -12.87 3.39 -3.08
CA GLU A 18 -12.01 2.45 -2.37
C GLU A 18 -10.60 2.37 -2.97
N ALA A 19 -10.51 2.24 -4.29
CA ALA A 19 -9.25 2.08 -5.01
C ALA A 19 -8.62 3.43 -5.39
N PHE A 20 -7.31 3.54 -5.28
CA PHE A 20 -6.56 4.71 -5.74
C PHE A 20 -5.14 4.35 -6.22
N THR A 21 -4.58 5.17 -7.11
CA THR A 21 -3.15 5.17 -7.43
C THR A 21 -2.42 6.20 -6.57
N TYR A 22 -1.12 5.98 -6.36
CA TYR A 22 -0.25 6.90 -5.64
C TYR A 22 1.15 6.93 -6.25
N MET A 23 1.57 8.05 -6.84
CA MET A 23 2.92 8.20 -7.41
C MET A 23 3.30 9.68 -7.48
N GLY A 24 4.55 10.02 -7.13
CA GLY A 24 5.06 11.39 -7.15
C GLY A 24 4.25 12.33 -6.25
N ASP A 25 3.90 11.86 -5.04
CA ASP A 25 3.03 12.53 -4.07
C ASP A 25 1.60 12.81 -4.55
N GLN A 26 1.19 12.26 -5.70
CA GLN A 26 -0.16 12.41 -6.24
C GLN A 26 -1.01 11.18 -5.96
N LYS A 27 -2.08 11.38 -5.19
CA LYS A 27 -3.15 10.39 -4.99
C LYS A 27 -4.28 10.63 -5.98
N GLN A 28 -4.69 9.60 -6.72
CA GLN A 28 -5.83 9.67 -7.62
C GLN A 28 -6.75 8.48 -7.40
N PHE A 29 -8.01 8.74 -7.03
CA PHE A 29 -9.01 7.67 -6.92
C PHE A 29 -9.32 7.08 -8.30
N VAL A 30 -9.41 5.76 -8.34
CA VAL A 30 -9.74 5.03 -9.56
C VAL A 30 -11.22 4.66 -9.48
N GLN A 31 -11.99 5.11 -10.47
CA GLN A 31 -13.34 4.62 -10.67
C GLN A 31 -13.25 3.32 -11.47
N ILE A 32 -13.71 2.23 -10.88
CA ILE A 32 -13.72 0.90 -11.49
C ILE A 32 -15.16 0.56 -11.75
N ASP A 33 -15.50 0.27 -13.01
CA ASP A 33 -16.81 -0.29 -13.34
C ASP A 33 -16.94 -1.66 -12.66
N PRO A 34 -17.95 -1.89 -11.81
CA PRO A 34 -18.17 -3.20 -11.19
C PRO A 34 -18.29 -4.34 -12.20
N ASN A 35 -18.78 -4.06 -13.42
CA ASN A 35 -18.89 -5.05 -14.50
C ASN A 35 -17.55 -5.37 -15.19
N ASP A 36 -16.53 -4.53 -14.96
CA ASP A 36 -15.17 -4.71 -15.48
C ASP A 36 -14.16 -4.75 -14.33
N LEU A 37 -14.49 -5.32 -13.17
CA LEU A 37 -13.54 -5.44 -12.05
C LEU A 37 -12.44 -6.51 -12.28
N TYR A 38 -12.78 -7.58 -12.98
CA TYR A 38 -11.90 -8.73 -13.17
C TYR A 38 -11.25 -8.72 -14.57
N PRO A 39 -10.08 -9.37 -14.77
CA PRO A 39 -9.22 -9.96 -13.76
C PRO A 39 -8.26 -8.94 -13.14
N TYR A 40 -7.72 -9.27 -11.97
CA TYR A 40 -6.68 -8.48 -11.30
C TYR A 40 -5.74 -9.35 -10.48
N LEU A 41 -4.57 -8.80 -10.12
CA LEU A 41 -3.64 -9.39 -9.17
C LEU A 41 -3.82 -8.75 -7.80
N LEU A 42 -4.15 -9.54 -6.77
CA LEU A 42 -4.13 -9.12 -5.38
C LEU A 42 -2.78 -9.48 -4.76
N VAL A 43 -2.04 -8.47 -4.32
CA VAL A 43 -0.75 -8.61 -3.65
C VAL A 43 -0.93 -8.23 -2.19
N ASN A 44 -1.02 -9.23 -1.33
CA ASN A 44 -1.23 -9.01 0.10
C ASN A 44 0.09 -9.07 0.86
N ILE A 45 0.51 -7.93 1.40
CA ILE A 45 1.78 -7.73 2.09
C ILE A 45 1.55 -7.73 3.60
N GLY A 46 1.83 -8.87 4.24
CA GLY A 46 1.87 -9.04 5.68
C GLY A 46 3.29 -9.34 6.15
N SER A 47 3.45 -10.32 7.04
CA SER A 47 4.79 -10.81 7.43
C SER A 47 5.59 -11.30 6.23
N GLY A 48 4.95 -12.09 5.36
CA GLY A 48 5.42 -12.38 4.00
C GLY A 48 4.48 -11.77 2.96
N VAL A 49 4.58 -12.20 1.70
CA VAL A 49 3.74 -11.69 0.61
C VAL A 49 3.04 -12.84 -0.11
N GLY A 50 1.72 -12.71 -0.28
CA GLY A 50 0.91 -13.60 -1.10
C GLY A 50 0.43 -12.87 -2.36
N MET A 51 0.52 -13.52 -3.51
CA MET A 51 0.02 -13.00 -4.79
C MET A 51 -1.05 -13.91 -5.33
N ILE A 52 -2.25 -13.36 -5.51
CA ILE A 52 -3.46 -14.09 -5.87
C ILE A 52 -4.00 -13.50 -7.16
N LYS A 53 -4.14 -14.31 -8.21
CA LYS A 53 -4.88 -13.92 -9.40
C LYS A 53 -6.36 -14.10 -9.10
N VAL A 54 -7.14 -13.06 -9.31
CA VAL A 54 -8.60 -13.06 -9.12
C VAL A 54 -9.24 -12.87 -10.49
N GLU A 55 -10.02 -13.86 -10.93
CA GLU A 55 -10.66 -13.90 -12.25
C GLU A 55 -12.17 -13.70 -12.18
N GLY A 56 -12.75 -13.72 -10.99
CA GLY A 56 -14.18 -13.52 -10.74
C GLY A 56 -14.55 -13.89 -9.31
N GLU A 57 -15.84 -13.75 -8.99
CA GLU A 57 -16.38 -14.20 -7.71
C GLU A 57 -16.17 -15.71 -7.53
N GLY A 58 -15.54 -16.11 -6.41
CA GLY A 58 -15.19 -17.50 -6.14
C GLY A 58 -14.11 -18.10 -7.06
N LYS A 59 -13.59 -17.37 -8.05
CA LYS A 59 -12.60 -17.85 -9.01
C LYS A 59 -11.27 -17.11 -8.83
N PHE A 60 -10.39 -17.70 -8.04
CA PHE A 60 -9.05 -17.16 -7.77
C PHE A 60 -8.05 -18.26 -7.46
N GLU A 61 -6.78 -17.96 -7.67
CA GLU A 61 -5.67 -18.87 -7.34
C GLU A 61 -4.46 -18.10 -6.80
N ARG A 62 -3.77 -18.69 -5.81
CA ARG A 62 -2.48 -18.17 -5.35
C ARG A 62 -1.41 -18.51 -6.37
N VAL A 63 -1.00 -17.53 -7.16
CA VAL A 63 -0.04 -17.72 -8.25
C VAL A 63 1.42 -17.58 -7.81
N SER A 64 1.68 -16.85 -6.72
CA SER A 64 3.05 -16.62 -6.25
C SER A 64 3.10 -16.10 -4.81
N GLY A 65 4.31 -15.79 -4.36
CA GLY A 65 4.59 -15.10 -3.11
C GLY A 65 6.08 -14.97 -2.87
N THR A 66 6.44 -14.21 -1.84
CA THR A 66 7.84 -14.07 -1.37
C THR A 66 7.85 -14.05 0.15
N SER A 67 8.91 -14.61 0.75
CA SER A 67 9.16 -14.47 2.19
C SER A 67 9.71 -13.10 2.56
N ILE A 68 10.12 -12.29 1.58
CA ILE A 68 10.64 -10.93 1.75
C ILE A 68 9.45 -9.95 1.83
N GLY A 69 8.87 -9.83 3.03
CA GLY A 69 7.70 -8.99 3.30
C GLY A 69 7.91 -8.03 4.47
N GLY A 70 6.82 -7.62 5.11
CA GLY A 70 6.87 -6.71 6.26
C GLY A 70 7.58 -7.30 7.48
N GLY A 71 7.55 -8.63 7.65
CA GLY A 71 8.31 -9.31 8.69
C GLY A 71 9.82 -9.24 8.47
N THR A 72 10.26 -9.28 7.20
CA THR A 72 11.67 -9.09 6.83
C THR A 72 12.11 -7.66 7.06
N PHE A 73 11.29 -6.67 6.67
CA PHE A 73 11.55 -5.25 6.94
C PHE A 73 11.71 -5.02 8.44
N TRP A 74 10.75 -5.52 9.23
CA TRP A 74 10.77 -5.36 10.66
C TRP A 74 11.95 -6.05 11.32
N GLY A 75 12.17 -7.33 11.01
CA GLY A 75 13.22 -8.15 11.61
C GLY A 75 14.61 -7.59 11.34
N LEU A 76 14.93 -7.32 10.07
CA LEU A 76 16.23 -6.74 9.69
C LEU A 76 16.37 -5.32 10.23
N GLY A 77 15.33 -4.49 10.12
CA GLY A 77 15.35 -3.14 10.63
C GLY A 77 15.65 -3.10 12.12
N LYS A 78 14.96 -3.91 12.93
CA LYS A 78 15.24 -4.05 14.36
C LYS A 78 16.69 -4.46 14.63
N LEU A 79 17.21 -5.46 13.92
CA LEU A 79 18.59 -5.92 14.10
C LEU A 79 19.63 -4.85 13.74
N LEU A 80 19.38 -4.09 12.68
CA LEU A 80 20.36 -3.15 12.10
C LEU A 80 20.28 -1.75 12.70
N THR A 81 19.12 -1.30 13.16
CA THR A 81 18.89 0.06 13.66
C THR A 81 18.64 0.14 15.17
N LYS A 82 18.31 -0.99 15.81
CA LYS A 82 17.87 -1.10 17.21
C LYS A 82 16.51 -0.44 17.51
N CYS A 83 15.69 -0.17 16.49
CA CYS A 83 14.30 0.27 16.69
C CYS A 83 13.50 -0.71 17.54
N LYS A 84 12.52 -0.18 18.27
CA LYS A 84 11.66 -0.91 19.20
C LYS A 84 10.29 -1.23 18.60
N SER A 85 9.82 -0.46 17.62
CA SER A 85 8.56 -0.72 16.92
C SER A 85 8.66 -0.59 15.40
N PHE A 86 7.71 -1.23 14.71
CA PHE A 86 7.55 -1.15 13.26
C PHE A 86 7.35 0.30 12.80
N ASP A 87 6.53 1.05 13.52
CA ASP A 87 6.20 2.44 13.19
C ASP A 87 7.42 3.36 13.39
N GLU A 88 8.24 3.13 14.41
CA GLU A 88 9.51 3.84 14.60
C GLU A 88 10.46 3.61 13.42
N LEU A 89 10.56 2.37 12.94
CA LEU A 89 11.41 2.02 11.81
C LEU A 89 10.90 2.67 10.51
N LEU A 90 9.59 2.71 10.30
CA LEU A 90 8.99 3.42 9.17
C LEU A 90 9.25 4.93 9.24
N GLU A 91 9.10 5.55 10.41
CA GLU A 91 9.39 6.97 10.61
C GLU A 91 10.87 7.30 10.37
N LEU A 92 11.79 6.43 10.80
CA LEU A 92 13.21 6.55 10.47
C LEU A 92 13.45 6.45 8.96
N SER A 93 12.78 5.51 8.29
CA SER A 93 12.90 5.37 6.84
C SER A 93 12.39 6.59 6.05
N TYR A 94 11.55 7.45 6.64
CA TYR A 94 11.11 8.68 5.99
C TYR A 94 12.22 9.75 6.00
N ARG A 95 13.01 9.78 7.07
CA ARG A 95 14.09 10.76 7.29
C ARG A 95 15.42 10.37 6.65
N GLY A 96 15.55 9.12 6.23
CA GLY A 96 16.81 8.58 5.71
C GLY A 96 17.09 8.88 4.24
N ASN A 97 18.37 8.77 3.89
CA ASN A 97 18.91 8.89 2.55
C ASN A 97 19.59 7.59 2.12
N ASN A 98 18.91 6.82 1.26
CA ASN A 98 19.42 5.53 0.83
C ASN A 98 20.71 5.63 0.01
N ARG A 99 21.05 6.79 -0.58
CA ARG A 99 22.27 6.98 -1.37
C ARG A 99 23.55 6.80 -0.55
N ALA A 100 23.46 6.88 0.78
CA ALA A 100 24.58 6.62 1.69
C ALA A 100 24.89 5.12 1.83
N VAL A 101 23.92 4.24 1.54
CA VAL A 101 23.98 2.80 1.80
C VAL A 101 23.91 1.98 0.50
N ASP A 102 23.09 2.42 -0.45
CA ASP A 102 22.89 1.76 -1.74
C ASP A 102 23.93 2.18 -2.77
N MET A 103 24.35 1.22 -3.60
CA MET A 103 25.07 1.47 -4.84
C MET A 103 24.05 1.81 -5.94
N LEU A 104 24.20 2.98 -6.54
CA LEU A 104 23.37 3.45 -7.65
C LEU A 104 24.04 3.15 -9.00
N VAL A 105 23.26 3.20 -10.08
CA VAL A 105 23.78 3.09 -11.45
C VAL A 105 24.84 4.17 -11.70
N GLY A 106 24.61 5.40 -11.26
CA GLY A 106 25.59 6.48 -11.39
C GLY A 106 26.91 6.19 -10.66
N ASP A 107 26.89 5.45 -9.56
CA ASP A 107 28.14 5.09 -8.85
C ASP A 107 29.00 4.12 -9.68
N ILE A 108 28.38 3.31 -10.54
CA ILE A 108 29.07 2.36 -11.43
C ILE A 108 29.51 3.01 -12.75
N TYR A 109 28.68 3.91 -13.28
CA TYR A 109 28.87 4.51 -14.60
C TYR A 109 29.33 5.98 -14.56
N GLY A 110 30.02 6.39 -13.50
CA GLY A 110 30.67 7.71 -13.43
C GLY A 110 29.70 8.90 -13.40
N GLY A 111 28.57 8.76 -12.71
CA GLY A 111 27.52 9.77 -12.58
C GLY A 111 26.52 9.80 -13.72
N MET A 112 26.68 8.95 -14.74
CA MET A 112 25.84 8.96 -15.95
C MET A 112 24.70 7.95 -15.87
N ASP A 113 23.64 8.23 -16.62
CA ASP A 113 22.58 7.28 -16.90
C ASP A 113 23.10 6.14 -17.78
N TYR A 114 22.63 4.92 -17.55
CA TYR A 114 22.92 3.80 -18.43
C TYR A 114 21.86 3.70 -19.54
N SER A 115 21.96 4.64 -20.49
CA SER A 115 20.96 4.88 -21.53
C SER A 115 20.68 3.68 -22.43
N LYS A 116 21.66 2.79 -22.65
CA LYS A 116 21.49 1.60 -23.52
C LYS A 116 20.34 0.69 -23.08
N ILE A 117 20.04 0.65 -21.79
CA ILE A 117 18.97 -0.16 -21.21
C ILE A 117 17.96 0.67 -20.42
N GLY A 118 17.99 2.00 -20.55
CA GLY A 118 17.02 2.91 -19.95
C GLY A 118 17.09 3.03 -18.43
N LEU A 119 18.26 2.85 -17.81
CA LEU A 119 18.44 3.03 -16.36
C LEU A 119 18.96 4.44 -16.04
N SER A 120 18.25 5.16 -15.16
CA SER A 120 18.74 6.44 -14.66
C SER A 120 19.90 6.25 -13.68
N SER A 121 20.79 7.22 -13.60
CA SER A 121 21.92 7.30 -12.66
C SER A 121 21.47 7.18 -11.20
N THR A 122 20.24 7.57 -10.88
CA THR A 122 19.64 7.48 -9.54
C THR A 122 19.02 6.13 -9.22
N ALA A 123 18.88 5.22 -10.20
CA ALA A 123 18.36 3.89 -9.97
C ALA A 123 19.29 3.09 -9.08
N ILE A 124 18.74 2.31 -8.14
CA ILE A 124 19.52 1.42 -7.29
C ILE A 124 20.03 0.25 -8.15
N ALA A 125 21.34 0.12 -8.24
CA ALA A 125 21.99 -1.02 -8.88
C ALA A 125 22.20 -2.17 -7.90
N SER A 126 22.58 -1.87 -6.66
CA SER A 126 22.73 -2.85 -5.59
C SER A 126 22.33 -2.25 -4.24
N SER A 127 21.24 -2.79 -3.66
CA SER A 127 20.81 -2.42 -2.31
C SER A 127 21.90 -2.82 -1.30
N PHE A 128 22.24 -1.93 -0.38
CA PHE A 128 23.37 -2.11 0.56
C PHE A 128 24.76 -2.26 -0.09
N GLY A 129 24.92 -2.01 -1.39
CA GLY A 129 26.19 -2.27 -2.09
C GLY A 129 27.38 -1.42 -1.60
N LYS A 130 27.15 -0.24 -1.02
CA LYS A 130 28.24 0.60 -0.46
C LYS A 130 28.78 0.04 0.85
N ALA A 131 27.97 -0.74 1.57
CA ALA A 131 28.38 -1.38 2.82
C ALA A 131 29.52 -2.41 2.64
N ILE A 132 29.80 -2.84 1.41
CA ILE A 132 30.88 -3.79 1.09
C ILE A 132 32.20 -3.08 0.75
N SER A 133 32.12 -1.87 0.20
CA SER A 133 33.25 -1.20 -0.47
C SER A 133 33.84 -0.03 0.30
N ASP A 134 33.05 0.57 1.19
CA ASP A 134 33.55 1.61 2.08
C ASP A 134 34.29 0.96 3.26
N ASN A 135 35.45 1.52 3.66
CA ASN A 135 36.13 1.20 4.94
C ASN A 135 35.32 1.69 6.16
N LYS A 136 34.00 1.54 6.11
CA LYS A 136 33.03 1.94 7.11
C LYS A 136 32.52 0.70 7.81
N GLU A 137 32.48 0.79 9.12
CA GLU A 137 31.83 -0.19 9.96
C GLU A 137 30.34 0.13 10.06
N ARG A 138 29.56 -0.81 10.60
CA ARG A 138 28.11 -0.61 10.83
C ARG A 138 27.80 0.72 11.56
N GLY A 139 28.65 1.12 12.51
CA GLY A 139 28.45 2.32 13.33
C GLY A 139 28.55 3.65 12.55
N ASP A 140 29.14 3.63 11.36
CA ASP A 140 29.30 4.82 10.52
C ASP A 140 28.06 5.14 9.68
N TYR A 141 27.13 4.19 9.60
CA TYR A 141 25.87 4.36 8.88
C TYR A 141 24.78 4.84 9.82
N LYS A 142 24.07 5.88 9.39
CA LYS A 142 22.92 6.40 10.14
C LYS A 142 21.78 5.38 10.13
N PRO A 143 21.12 5.11 11.27
CA PRO A 143 20.00 4.19 11.33
C PRO A 143 18.86 4.52 10.34
N GLU A 144 18.59 5.81 10.13
CA GLU A 144 17.60 6.29 9.16
C GLU A 144 17.96 5.91 7.71
N ASP A 145 19.23 6.00 7.32
CA ASP A 145 19.70 5.66 5.97
C ASP A 145 19.58 4.16 5.71
N ILE A 146 19.89 3.34 6.73
CA ILE A 146 19.67 1.88 6.70
C ILE A 146 18.17 1.58 6.56
N ALA A 147 17.32 2.21 7.38
CA ALA A 147 15.88 2.01 7.33
C ALA A 147 15.31 2.38 5.95
N ARG A 148 15.78 3.48 5.36
CA ARG A 148 15.42 3.92 4.00
C ARG A 148 15.79 2.90 2.94
N SER A 149 17.03 2.41 2.98
CA SER A 149 17.52 1.39 2.04
C SER A 149 16.73 0.09 2.17
N LEU A 150 16.47 -0.40 3.40
CA LEU A 150 15.63 -1.58 3.65
C LEU A 150 14.22 -1.42 3.04
N LEU A 151 13.56 -0.30 3.30
CA LEU A 151 12.20 -0.06 2.82
C LEU A 151 12.16 -0.05 1.28
N ARG A 152 13.13 0.62 0.64
CA ARG A 152 13.25 0.63 -0.82
C ARG A 152 13.55 -0.76 -1.39
N MET A 153 14.49 -1.49 -0.81
CA MET A 153 14.88 -2.83 -1.27
C MET A 153 13.66 -3.77 -1.26
N ILE A 154 12.94 -3.81 -0.16
CA ILE A 154 11.78 -4.69 0.00
C ILE A 154 10.63 -4.27 -0.91
N SER A 155 10.30 -2.97 -0.93
CA SER A 155 9.20 -2.46 -1.76
C SER A 155 9.48 -2.63 -3.26
N ASN A 156 10.71 -2.36 -3.71
CA ASN A 156 11.10 -2.58 -5.12
C ASN A 156 11.07 -4.06 -5.49
N ASN A 157 11.54 -4.95 -4.60
CA ASN A 157 11.51 -6.39 -4.85
C ASN A 157 10.06 -6.91 -4.96
N ILE A 158 9.18 -6.46 -4.06
CA ILE A 158 7.75 -6.78 -4.13
C ILE A 158 7.15 -6.26 -5.43
N GLY A 159 7.35 -4.97 -5.77
CA GLY A 159 6.82 -4.36 -6.98
C GLY A 159 7.27 -5.07 -8.27
N GLN A 160 8.55 -5.46 -8.34
CA GLN A 160 9.09 -6.22 -9.48
C GLN A 160 8.44 -7.60 -9.59
N ILE A 161 8.39 -8.39 -8.51
CA ILE A 161 7.79 -9.73 -8.53
C ILE A 161 6.29 -9.64 -8.86
N SER A 162 5.59 -8.63 -8.32
CA SER A 162 4.18 -8.36 -8.64
C SER A 162 3.98 -8.09 -10.11
N TYR A 163 4.81 -7.23 -10.71
CA TYR A 163 4.74 -6.98 -12.15
C TYR A 163 5.07 -8.23 -12.99
N LEU A 164 6.10 -9.00 -12.63
CA LEU A 164 6.44 -10.23 -13.37
C LEU A 164 5.28 -11.25 -13.36
N ASN A 165 4.56 -11.35 -12.24
CA ASN A 165 3.34 -12.17 -12.17
C ASN A 165 2.21 -11.56 -13.01
N ALA A 166 1.99 -10.25 -12.92
CA ALA A 166 0.98 -9.57 -13.73
C ALA A 166 1.25 -9.78 -15.23
N LEU A 167 2.50 -9.63 -15.67
CA LEU A 167 2.95 -9.88 -17.03
C LEU A 167 2.68 -11.32 -17.47
N ARG A 168 3.05 -12.31 -16.63
CA ARG A 168 2.82 -13.74 -16.91
C ARG A 168 1.35 -14.07 -17.18
N PHE A 169 0.43 -13.40 -16.48
CA PHE A 169 -1.01 -13.66 -16.57
C PHE A 169 -1.77 -12.60 -17.39
N GLY A 170 -1.08 -11.67 -18.06
CA GLY A 170 -1.71 -10.61 -18.86
C GLY A 170 -2.55 -9.62 -18.05
N LEU A 171 -2.24 -9.42 -16.77
CA LEU A 171 -3.00 -8.57 -15.86
C LEU A 171 -2.46 -7.14 -15.88
N LYS A 172 -3.35 -6.17 -16.05
CA LYS A 172 -2.99 -4.73 -16.01
C LYS A 172 -3.21 -4.09 -14.64
N ARG A 173 -3.98 -4.75 -13.78
CA ARG A 173 -4.41 -4.23 -12.48
C ARG A 173 -3.77 -5.00 -11.35
N ILE A 174 -3.01 -4.30 -10.51
CA ILE A 174 -2.33 -4.86 -9.36
C ILE A 174 -2.81 -4.10 -8.12
N PHE A 175 -3.63 -4.75 -7.29
CA PHE A 175 -4.05 -4.21 -6.01
C PHE A 175 -3.09 -4.66 -4.93
N PHE A 176 -2.49 -3.70 -4.24
CA PHE A 176 -1.68 -3.93 -3.06
C PHE A 176 -2.55 -3.80 -1.82
N GLY A 177 -2.53 -4.83 -0.99
CA GLY A 177 -3.23 -4.93 0.28
C GLY A 177 -2.28 -5.32 1.42
N GLY A 178 -2.81 -5.38 2.63
CA GLY A 178 -2.10 -5.82 3.83
C GLY A 178 -1.54 -4.68 4.68
N PHE A 179 -1.18 -5.03 5.92
CA PHE A 179 -0.78 -4.09 6.98
C PHE A 179 0.67 -3.58 6.88
N PHE A 180 1.41 -3.92 5.84
CA PHE A 180 2.73 -3.33 5.59
C PHE A 180 2.64 -1.90 5.06
N ILE A 181 1.62 -1.62 4.24
CA ILE A 181 1.51 -0.35 3.49
C ILE A 181 1.07 0.77 4.43
N ARG A 182 0.03 0.54 5.25
CA ARG A 182 -0.56 1.47 6.26
C ARG A 182 -0.72 2.90 5.75
N ARG A 183 -1.05 3.07 4.47
CA ARG A 183 -1.14 4.37 3.80
C ARG A 183 0.14 5.21 3.86
N HIS A 184 1.31 4.62 4.11
CA HIS A 184 2.58 5.34 4.09
C HIS A 184 2.89 5.77 2.65
N PRO A 185 2.92 7.09 2.38
CA PRO A 185 3.18 7.66 1.05
C PRO A 185 4.37 7.02 0.35
N PHE A 186 5.47 6.87 1.08
CA PHE A 186 6.72 6.44 0.52
C PHE A 186 6.74 4.97 0.08
N THR A 187 6.07 4.10 0.85
CA THR A 187 5.89 2.68 0.48
C THR A 187 5.05 2.58 -0.78
N MET A 188 3.93 3.30 -0.83
CA MET A 188 3.04 3.31 -2.00
C MET A 188 3.75 3.86 -3.23
N ASP A 189 4.47 4.98 -3.10
CA ASP A 189 5.22 5.58 -4.19
C ASP A 189 6.28 4.61 -4.74
N THR A 190 7.05 3.97 -3.85
CA THR A 190 8.10 3.02 -4.27
C THR A 190 7.50 1.82 -5.02
N LEU A 191 6.38 1.26 -4.55
CA LEU A 191 5.68 0.18 -5.24
C LEU A 191 5.17 0.62 -6.61
N SER A 192 4.58 1.81 -6.70
CA SER A 192 4.09 2.38 -7.96
C SER A 192 5.20 2.65 -8.96
N VAL A 193 6.30 3.26 -8.52
CA VAL A 193 7.48 3.51 -9.35
C VAL A 193 8.04 2.19 -9.87
N ALA A 194 8.19 1.17 -9.02
CA ALA A 194 8.67 -0.15 -9.43
C ALA A 194 7.78 -0.79 -10.50
N VAL A 195 6.46 -0.82 -10.29
CA VAL A 195 5.50 -1.37 -11.26
C VAL A 195 5.50 -0.57 -12.56
N ASN A 196 5.47 0.76 -12.49
CA ASN A 196 5.46 1.63 -13.66
C ASN A 196 6.76 1.51 -14.47
N PHE A 197 7.92 1.45 -13.79
CA PHE A 197 9.22 1.30 -14.41
C PHE A 197 9.31 0.01 -15.24
N TRP A 198 8.98 -1.14 -14.64
CA TRP A 198 9.10 -2.42 -15.33
C TRP A 198 8.01 -2.66 -16.38
N SER A 199 6.83 -2.09 -16.19
CA SER A 199 5.70 -2.21 -17.12
C SER A 199 5.68 -1.15 -18.22
N LYS A 200 6.53 -0.12 -18.15
CA LYS A 200 6.44 1.07 -19.01
C LYS A 200 5.03 1.68 -19.02
N GLY A 201 4.32 1.58 -17.90
CA GLY A 201 2.96 2.10 -17.72
C GLY A 201 1.82 1.16 -18.14
N GLU A 202 2.12 -0.03 -18.68
CA GLU A 202 1.10 -1.01 -19.10
C GLU A 202 0.34 -1.64 -17.92
N ALA A 203 0.97 -1.70 -16.74
CA ALA A 203 0.36 -2.16 -15.50
C ALA A 203 0.28 -1.01 -14.49
N LYS A 204 -0.75 -1.03 -13.64
CA LYS A 204 -0.99 -0.02 -12.61
C LYS A 204 -0.99 -0.65 -11.22
N ALA A 205 -0.16 -0.09 -10.35
CA ALA A 205 -0.23 -0.30 -8.91
C ALA A 205 -1.40 0.52 -8.35
N MET A 206 -2.29 -0.15 -7.63
CA MET A 206 -3.44 0.43 -6.97
C MET A 206 -3.47 0.00 -5.51
N PHE A 207 -3.98 0.86 -4.66
CA PHE A 207 -4.07 0.68 -3.22
C PHE A 207 -5.52 0.77 -2.78
N LEU A 208 -5.81 0.22 -1.61
CA LEU A 208 -7.15 0.17 -1.04
C LEU A 208 -7.17 1.03 0.23
N ARG A 209 -8.22 1.83 0.43
CA ARG A 209 -8.35 2.61 1.67
C ARG A 209 -8.36 1.70 2.90
N HIS A 210 -8.90 0.50 2.77
CA HIS A 210 -9.02 -0.49 3.84
C HIS A 210 -8.10 -1.70 3.63
N GLU A 211 -6.93 -1.49 3.02
CA GLU A 211 -5.91 -2.50 2.70
C GLU A 211 -5.56 -3.48 3.84
N GLY A 212 -5.55 -3.04 5.10
CA GLY A 212 -5.26 -3.91 6.24
C GLY A 212 -6.39 -4.87 6.63
N PHE A 213 -7.64 -4.55 6.25
CA PHE A 213 -8.83 -5.18 6.82
C PHE A 213 -9.49 -6.20 5.90
N LEU A 214 -8.94 -6.46 4.71
CA LEU A 214 -9.54 -7.32 3.69
C LEU A 214 -9.98 -8.68 4.25
N GLY A 215 -9.10 -9.36 5.00
CA GLY A 215 -9.42 -10.65 5.59
C GLY A 215 -10.55 -10.58 6.64
N GLY A 216 -10.57 -9.53 7.46
CA GLY A 216 -11.62 -9.33 8.48
C GLY A 216 -12.97 -9.02 7.84
N VAL A 217 -12.99 -8.15 6.83
CA VAL A 217 -14.20 -7.82 6.06
C VAL A 217 -14.76 -9.06 5.37
N GLY A 218 -13.92 -9.84 4.67
CA GLY A 218 -14.43 -11.03 4.01
C GLY A 218 -14.83 -12.15 4.97
N ALA A 219 -14.23 -12.25 6.16
CA ALA A 219 -14.68 -13.17 7.20
C ALA A 219 -16.08 -12.76 7.70
N PHE A 220 -16.30 -11.47 7.97
CA PHE A 220 -17.60 -10.91 8.33
C PHE A 220 -18.67 -11.16 7.25
N MET A 221 -18.31 -11.00 5.97
CA MET A 221 -19.22 -11.31 4.86
C MET A 221 -19.50 -12.80 4.69
N SER A 222 -18.56 -13.67 5.10
CA SER A 222 -18.74 -15.12 5.03
C SER A 222 -19.65 -15.67 6.14
N SER A 223 -19.76 -14.97 7.28
CA SER A 223 -20.71 -15.31 8.34
C SER A 223 -22.16 -14.99 7.97
N ASP A 224 -22.39 -14.01 7.09
CA ASP A 224 -23.72 -13.59 6.64
C ASP A 224 -24.11 -14.24 5.31
N LYS A 225 -24.60 -15.49 5.36
CA LYS A 225 -25.31 -16.13 4.23
C LYS A 225 -26.70 -15.50 3.93
N HIS A 226 -26.99 -14.28 4.38
CA HIS A 226 -28.33 -13.67 4.40
C HIS A 226 -28.44 -12.25 3.80
N GLY A 227 -27.86 -11.99 2.62
CA GLY A 227 -28.30 -10.85 1.78
C GLY A 227 -27.76 -9.45 2.14
N LEU A 228 -26.69 -9.36 2.96
CA LEU A 228 -26.12 -8.07 3.36
C LEU A 228 -25.55 -7.24 2.18
N LYS A 229 -25.03 -7.93 1.15
CA LYS A 229 -24.52 -7.30 -0.10
C LYS A 229 -25.61 -6.48 -0.80
N GLU A 230 -26.85 -6.99 -0.83
CA GLU A 230 -28.01 -6.32 -1.43
C GLU A 230 -28.51 -5.14 -0.58
N LEU A 231 -28.49 -5.29 0.76
CA LEU A 231 -28.88 -4.22 1.68
C LEU A 231 -27.94 -3.00 1.60
N LEU A 232 -26.63 -3.24 1.54
CA LEU A 232 -25.63 -2.17 1.48
C LEU A 232 -25.59 -1.50 0.10
N ALA A 233 -25.74 -2.27 -0.99
CA ALA A 233 -25.87 -1.71 -2.34
C ALA A 233 -27.08 -0.75 -2.45
N ASN A 234 -28.22 -1.12 -1.84
CA ASN A 234 -29.43 -0.30 -1.85
C ASN A 234 -29.34 0.98 -0.99
N GLN A 235 -28.57 0.96 0.11
CA GLN A 235 -28.37 2.16 0.93
C GLN A 235 -27.49 3.24 0.25
N VAL A 236 -26.56 2.84 -0.62
CA VAL A 236 -25.73 3.80 -1.38
C VAL A 236 -26.56 4.50 -2.46
N VAL A 237 -27.50 3.80 -3.11
CA VAL A 237 -28.40 4.38 -4.13
C VAL A 237 -29.38 5.40 -3.54
N GLN A 238 -29.80 5.23 -2.28
CA GLN A 238 -30.76 6.15 -1.64
C GLN A 238 -30.15 7.44 -1.08
N ARG A 239 -28.82 7.62 -1.07
CA ARG A 239 -28.17 8.88 -0.65
C ARG A 239 -27.89 9.79 -1.85
N SER A 240 -28.93 10.17 -2.57
CA SER A 240 -28.93 11.39 -3.40
C SER A 240 -29.69 12.48 -2.64
N PRO A 241 -29.13 13.70 -2.44
CA PRO A 241 -29.75 14.67 -1.54
C PRO A 241 -30.96 15.32 -2.22
N SER A 242 -32.15 14.83 -1.95
CA SER A 242 -33.36 15.62 -2.16
C SER A 242 -33.39 16.72 -1.10
N LYS A 243 -33.43 17.97 -1.58
CA LYS A 243 -33.56 19.17 -0.76
C LYS A 243 -34.78 19.02 0.17
N LEU A 244 -34.57 18.83 1.46
CA LEU A 244 -35.60 19.04 2.47
C LEU A 244 -35.43 20.44 3.06
N SER A 245 -36.32 21.34 2.65
CA SER A 245 -36.56 22.61 3.33
C SER A 245 -37.18 22.32 4.69
N PHE A 246 -36.53 22.76 5.78
CA PHE A 246 -37.19 22.85 7.07
C PHE A 246 -37.48 24.32 7.37
N ALA A 247 -38.77 24.59 7.58
CA ALA A 247 -39.29 25.86 8.02
C ALA A 247 -38.68 26.24 9.38
N VAL A 248 -38.29 27.51 9.47
CA VAL A 248 -37.78 28.14 10.69
C VAL A 248 -38.96 28.40 11.61
N ASP A 249 -38.94 27.79 12.80
CA ASP A 249 -39.71 28.30 13.93
C ASP A 249 -38.75 28.93 14.93
N LYS A 250 -39.00 30.21 15.24
CA LYS A 250 -38.19 31.03 16.14
C LYS A 250 -38.62 30.75 17.57
N THR A 251 -37.68 30.48 18.48
CA THR A 251 -37.72 31.05 19.83
C THR A 251 -36.40 30.85 20.61
N LEU A 252 -35.91 31.99 21.11
CA LEU A 252 -35.02 32.26 22.26
C LEU A 252 -33.54 31.83 22.29
N HIS A 253 -32.70 32.87 22.08
CA HIS A 253 -31.56 33.32 22.89
C HIS A 253 -30.34 32.43 23.19
N GLY A 254 -29.21 32.83 22.59
CA GLY A 254 -27.84 32.56 23.04
C GLY A 254 -26.84 32.67 21.88
N SER A 255 -26.15 33.80 21.73
CA SER A 255 -25.09 34.00 20.73
C SER A 255 -23.69 33.79 21.37
N PRO A 256 -22.59 33.84 20.60
CA PRO A 256 -21.79 32.67 20.24
C PRO A 256 -20.40 32.74 20.92
N ASP A 257 -19.61 31.66 20.85
CA ASP A 257 -18.15 31.68 20.68
C ASP A 257 -17.56 30.34 21.14
N GLY A 258 -16.84 29.65 20.25
CA GLY A 258 -16.16 28.39 20.53
C GLY A 258 -15.80 27.64 19.26
N GLU A 259 -14.61 27.93 18.73
CA GLU A 259 -13.94 27.19 17.66
C GLU A 259 -13.89 25.67 17.96
N PHE A 260 -14.38 24.85 17.04
CA PHE A 260 -14.16 23.40 17.07
C PHE A 260 -13.07 23.01 16.06
N ASN A 261 -11.84 22.92 16.56
CA ASN A 261 -10.81 22.04 15.99
C ASN A 261 -11.05 20.64 16.58
N GLY A 262 -11.32 19.65 15.73
CA GLY A 262 -11.56 18.26 16.13
C GLY A 262 -10.71 17.29 15.32
N ASP A 263 -9.48 17.08 15.80
CA ASP A 263 -8.65 15.92 15.49
C ASP A 263 -9.09 14.81 16.45
N GLU A 264 -9.89 13.84 15.99
CA GLU A 264 -10.32 12.70 16.80
C GLU A 264 -9.64 11.42 16.32
N SER A 265 -8.47 11.16 16.88
CA SER A 265 -7.87 9.84 16.96
C SER A 265 -8.68 8.95 17.91
N ILE A 266 -9.23 7.86 17.41
CA ILE A 266 -9.88 6.83 18.23
C ILE A 266 -8.79 5.96 18.86
N GLU A 267 -8.50 6.18 20.15
CA GLU A 267 -7.74 5.25 20.97
C GLU A 267 -8.63 4.05 21.35
N CYS A 268 -8.16 2.84 21.06
CA CYS A 268 -8.80 1.60 21.47
C CYS A 268 -7.88 0.90 22.48
N SER A 269 -8.16 1.08 23.78
CA SER A 269 -7.49 0.40 24.88
C SER A 269 -8.21 -0.91 25.20
N VAL A 270 -7.64 -2.05 24.82
CA VAL A 270 -8.10 -3.36 25.30
C VAL A 270 -6.90 -4.24 25.60
N TYR A 271 -6.35 -4.15 26.82
CA TYR A 271 -5.69 -5.27 27.49
C TYR A 271 -5.75 -5.05 29.02
N ALA A 272 -6.68 -5.74 29.67
CA ALA A 272 -6.65 -6.02 31.09
C ALA A 272 -7.22 -7.43 31.31
N ALA A 273 -6.32 -8.41 31.33
CA ALA A 273 -6.37 -9.67 32.08
C ALA A 273 -5.01 -10.38 31.91
#